data_AF-A0A3B8ULG0-F1
#
_entry.id   AF-A0A3B8ULG0-F1
#
_cell.length_a   1.000
_cell.length_b   1.000
_cell.length_c   1.000
_cell.angle_alpha   90.00
_cell.angle_beta   90.00
_cell.angle_gamma   90.00
#
_symmetry.space_group_name_H-M   'P 1'
#
loop_
_entity.id
_entity.type
_entity.pdbx_description
1 polymer ?
#
loop_
_entity_poly.entity_id
_entity_poly.type
_entity_poly.pdbx_seq_one_letter_code
_entity_poly.pdbx_strand_id
1 'polypeptide(L)' 'DVDRALSERGLRDAAAMGRALAERGLKPDMALVSGARRTRQTWDQVSDHFGDVELRVSDSLYNASADTLRRAV' A
#
# COMPACT_ATOMS: atom_id res chain seq x y z
N ASP A 1 -14.60 8.98 6.03
CA ASP A 1 -13.84 7.71 6.18
C ASP A 1 -12.49 7.75 5.47
N VAL A 2 -12.37 8.36 4.28
CA VAL A 2 -11.12 8.44 3.51
C VAL A 2 -9.91 8.97 4.32
N ASP A 3 -10.15 9.92 5.24
CA ASP A 3 -9.10 10.53 6.08
C ASP A 3 -8.74 9.74 7.34
N ARG A 4 -9.41 8.60 7.58
CA ARG A 4 -9.12 7.75 8.74
C ARG A 4 -7.67 7.26 8.64
N ALA A 5 -6.88 7.60 9.65
CA ALA A 5 -5.50 7.17 9.78
C ALA A 5 -5.39 5.72 10.27
N LEU A 6 -4.24 5.10 10.06
CA LEU A 6 -3.85 3.89 10.79
C LEU A 6 -3.70 4.20 12.28
N SER A 7 -4.00 3.20 13.10
CA SER A 7 -3.58 3.19 14.50
C SER A 7 -2.08 2.92 14.60
N GLU A 8 -1.48 3.17 15.77
CA GLU A 8 -0.08 2.84 16.02
C GLU A 8 0.23 1.36 15.81
N ARG A 9 -0.70 0.47 16.19
CA ARG A 9 -0.58 -0.97 15.91
C ARG A 9 -0.58 -1.22 14.41
N GLY A 10 -1.49 -0.58 13.65
CA GLY A 10 -1.55 -0.72 12.20
C GLY A 10 -0.28 -0.26 11.49
N LEU A 11 0.39 0.79 11.98
CA LEU A 11 1.69 1.21 11.47
C LEU A 11 2.77 0.14 11.70
N ARG A 12 2.85 -0.43 12.92
CA ARG A 12 3.79 -1.51 13.24
C ARG A 12 3.53 -2.77 12.41
N ASP A 13 2.26 -3.14 12.22
CA ASP A 13 1.88 -4.30 11.42
C ASP A 13 2.26 -4.11 9.95
N ALA A 14 2.08 -2.91 9.39
CA ALA A 14 2.47 -2.60 8.02
C ALA A 14 3.99 -2.70 7.80
N ALA A 15 4.79 -2.15 8.71
CA ALA A 15 6.25 -2.29 8.65
C ALA A 15 6.69 -3.76 8.79
N ALA A 16 6.07 -4.53 9.70
CA ALA A 16 6.35 -5.96 9.85
C ALA A 16 6.05 -6.73 8.55
N MET A 17 4.97 -6.40 7.85
CA MET A 17 4.64 -7.01 6.56
C MET A 17 5.62 -6.63 5.45
N GLY A 18 6.03 -5.36 5.36
CA GLY A 18 7.06 -4.93 4.40
C GLY A 18 8.36 -5.71 4.58
N ARG A 19 8.85 -5.82 5.82
CA ARG A 19 10.03 -6.63 6.15
C ARG A 19 9.86 -8.09 5.74
N ALA A 20 8.73 -8.68 6.09
CA ALA A 20 8.43 -10.07 5.80
C ALA A 20 8.39 -10.37 4.28
N LEU A 21 7.93 -9.42 3.46
CA LEU A 21 7.96 -9.54 2.00
C LEU A 21 9.40 -9.42 1.46
N ALA A 22 10.16 -8.44 1.95
CA ALA A 22 11.54 -8.22 1.54
C ALA A 22 12.47 -9.41 1.88
N GLU A 23 12.32 -10.00 3.07
CA GLU A 23 13.06 -11.21 3.50
C GLU A 23 12.80 -12.42 2.59
N ARG A 24 11.64 -12.46 1.92
CA ARG A 24 11.28 -13.50 0.94
C ARG A 24 11.71 -13.15 -0.48
N GLY A 25 12.38 -12.03 -0.70
CA GLY A 25 12.74 -11.54 -2.03
C GLY A 25 11.54 -11.04 -2.86
N LEU A 26 10.40 -10.79 -2.23
CA LEU A 26 9.17 -10.34 -2.91
C LEU A 26 9.17 -8.80 -2.97
N LYS A 27 9.86 -8.26 -3.97
CA LYS A 27 9.82 -6.82 -4.30
C LYS A 27 8.85 -6.58 -5.46
N PRO A 28 7.83 -5.72 -5.31
CA PRO A 28 6.99 -5.33 -6.44
C PRO A 28 7.74 -4.35 -7.36
N ASP A 29 7.44 -4.41 -8.66
CA ASP A 29 7.89 -3.39 -9.62
C ASP A 29 7.06 -2.09 -9.52
N MET A 30 5.77 -2.23 -9.19
CA MET A 30 4.82 -1.13 -9.05
C MET A 30 3.85 -1.38 -7.89
N ALA A 31 3.46 -0.30 -7.21
CA ALA A 31 2.42 -0.28 -6.18
C ALA A 31 1.26 0.62 -6.60
N LEU A 32 0.07 0.02 -6.74
CA LEU A 32 -1.19 0.74 -6.92
C LEU A 32 -1.84 0.96 -5.55
N VAL A 33 -1.95 2.22 -5.14
CA VAL A 33 -2.37 2.57 -3.77
C VAL A 33 -3.60 3.48 -3.81
N SER A 34 -4.64 3.15 -3.04
CA SER A 34 -5.80 4.03 -2.89
C SER A 34 -5.41 5.37 -2.26
N GLY A 35 -6.07 6.45 -2.68
CA GLY A 35 -5.90 7.77 -2.09
C GLY A 35 -6.35 7.91 -0.63
N ALA A 36 -6.99 6.89 -0.04
CA ALA A 36 -7.31 6.90 1.39
C ALA A 36 -6.05 7.05 2.28
N ARG A 37 -6.16 7.80 3.38
CA ARG A 37 -5.02 8.09 4.26
C ARG A 37 -4.38 6.81 4.80
N ARG A 38 -5.19 5.86 5.26
CA ARG A 38 -4.70 4.58 5.79
C ARG A 38 -3.90 3.76 4.77
N THR A 39 -4.28 3.74 3.49
CA THR A 39 -3.58 2.96 2.46
C THR A 39 -2.26 3.62 2.09
N ARG A 40 -2.23 4.96 2.03
CA ARG A 40 -0.98 5.72 1.89
C ARG A 40 -0.03 5.44 3.06
N GLN A 41 -0.51 5.50 4.29
CA GLN A 41 0.30 5.18 5.48
C GLN A 41 0.76 3.71 5.52
N THR A 42 -0.07 2.76 5.06
CA THR A 42 0.38 1.37 4.91
C THR A 42 1.52 1.28 3.90
N TRP A 43 1.38 1.95 2.76
CA TRP A 43 2.42 1.96 1.72
C TRP A 43 3.72 2.57 2.23
N ASP A 44 3.67 3.72 2.91
CA ASP A 44 4.87 4.37 3.46
C ASP A 44 5.68 3.38 4.31
N GLN A 45 5.02 2.69 5.25
CA GLN A 45 5.68 1.69 6.12
C GLN A 45 6.19 0.45 5.39
N VAL A 46 5.46 0.00 4.35
CA VAL A 46 5.85 -1.18 3.57
C VAL A 46 7.02 -0.86 2.64
N SER A 47 7.00 0.32 2.02
CA SER A 47 7.98 0.77 1.02
C SER A 47 9.37 1.01 1.59
N ASP A 48 9.49 1.31 2.89
CA ASP A 48 10.78 1.44 3.60
C ASP A 48 11.65 0.17 3.51
N HIS A 49 11.04 -0.98 3.23
CA HIS A 49 11.72 -2.27 3.08
C HIS A 49 12.04 -2.63 1.62
N PHE A 50 11.64 -1.79 0.67
CA PHE A 50 11.91 -1.96 -0.73
C PHE A 50 12.86 -0.87 -1.22
N GLY A 51 13.54 -1.14 -2.34
CA GLY A 51 14.23 -0.08 -3.09
C GLY A 51 13.24 0.74 -3.90
N ASP A 52 13.66 1.22 -5.06
CA ASP A 52 12.78 1.96 -5.97
C ASP A 52 11.60 1.10 -6.45
N VAL A 53 10.38 1.57 -6.21
CA VAL A 53 9.11 0.94 -6.64
C VAL A 53 8.24 2.05 -7.23
N GLU A 54 7.71 1.83 -8.43
CA GLU A 54 6.81 2.81 -9.05
C GLU A 54 5.52 2.94 -8.23
N LEU A 55 5.27 4.11 -7.65
CA LEU A 55 4.04 4.37 -6.89
C LEU A 55 3.00 5.06 -7.77
N ARG A 56 1.81 4.47 -7.86
CA ARG A 56 0.64 5.09 -8.48
C ARG A 56 -0.49 5.19 -7.47
N VAL A 57 -0.78 6.43 -7.03
CA VAL A 57 -1.90 6.72 -6.14
C VAL A 57 -3.14 7.03 -6.98
N SER A 58 -4.28 6.40 -6.65
CA SER A 58 -5.55 6.67 -7.31
C SER A 58 -6.73 6.67 -6.34
N ASP A 59 -7.52 7.74 -6.40
CA ASP A 59 -8.77 7.85 -5.63
C ASP A 59 -9.83 6.86 -6.12
N SER A 60 -9.78 6.44 -7.40
CA SER A 60 -10.73 5.48 -7.97
C SER A 60 -10.61 4.08 -7.35
N LEU A 61 -9.53 3.79 -6.61
CA LEU A 61 -9.33 2.54 -5.90
C LEU A 61 -10.08 2.51 -4.55
N TYR A 62 -10.53 3.66 -4.03
CA TYR A 62 -11.32 3.70 -2.81
C TYR A 62 -12.75 3.20 -3.06
N ASN A 63 -13.17 2.15 -2.35
CA ASN A 63 -14.44 1.44 -2.58
C ASN A 63 -14.62 0.95 -4.02
N ALA A 64 -13.51 0.63 -4.69
CA ALA A 64 -13.50 0.10 -6.06
C ALA A 64 -14.15 -1.29 -6.15
N SER A 65 -14.83 -1.53 -7.27
CA SER A 65 -15.23 -2.89 -7.65
C SER A 65 -14.01 -3.72 -8.06
N ALA A 66 -14.15 -5.05 -8.04
CA ALA A 66 -13.10 -5.93 -8.56
C ALA A 66 -12.76 -5.65 -10.04
N ASP A 67 -13.75 -5.30 -10.87
CA ASP A 67 -13.50 -4.94 -12.28
C ASP A 67 -12.69 -3.64 -12.40
N THR A 68 -12.97 -2.65 -11.55
CA THR A 68 -12.19 -1.41 -11.46
C THR A 68 -10.73 -1.70 -11.12
N LEU A 69 -10.47 -2.55 -10.12
CA LEU A 69 -9.10 -2.95 -9.73
C LEU A 69 -8.38 -3.66 -10.88
N ARG A 70 -9.06 -4.56 -11.57
CA ARG A 70 -8.49 -5.33 -12.69
C ARG A 70 -8.08 -4.46 -13.87
N ARG A 71 -8.75 -3.33 -14.10
CA ARG A 71 -8.43 -2.37 -15.18
C ARG A 71 -7.35 -1.35 -14.81
N ALA A 72 -6.96 -1.29 -13.55
CA ALA A 72 -5.98 -0.31 -13.06
C ALA A 72 -4.52 -0.76 -13.26
N VAL A 73 -4.31 -2.04 -13.61
CA VAL A 73 -3.01 -2.66 -13.92
C VAL A 73 -2.78 -2.72 -15.43
#